data_AF-F9ZK84-F1
#
_entry.id   AF-F9ZK84-F1
#
_cell.length_a   1.000
_cell.length_b   1.000
_cell.length_c   1.000
_cell.angle_alpha   90.00
_cell.angle_beta   90.00
_cell.angle_gamma   90.00
#
_symmetry.space_group_name_H-M   'P 1'
#
loop_
_entity.id
_entity.type
_entity.pdbx_description
1 polymer ?
#
loop_
_entity_poly.entity_id
_entity_poly.type
_entity_poly.pdbx_seq_one_letter_code
_entity_poly.pdbx_strand_id
1 'polypeptide(L)'
;MFIAVLTMSGIATAQSGTTSKFMQLGEGDRYWYLEGAVSTVSHLIATHNKQKGDCVANWYLKDRDNKRRQIEDTLTKYPAEGPTTIVLSLLTQACGELIAK
;
A
#
# COMPACT_ATOMS: atom_id res chain seq x y z
N MET A 1 -1.34 42.47 16.45
CA MET A 1 -1.75 41.06 16.57
C MET A 1 -1.31 40.36 15.29
N PHE A 2 -0.18 39.65 15.34
CA PHE A 2 0.43 39.01 14.17
C PHE A 2 -0.25 37.66 13.93
N ILE A 3 -0.84 37.47 12.74
CA ILE A 3 -1.39 36.18 12.31
C ILE A 3 -0.22 35.37 11.76
N ALA A 4 0.19 34.34 12.51
CA ALA A 4 1.17 33.36 12.05
C ALA A 4 0.52 32.46 11.00
N VAL A 5 1.02 32.53 9.76
CA VAL A 5 0.64 31.63 8.67
C VAL A 5 1.31 30.28 8.91
N LEU A 6 0.52 29.27 9.25
CA LEU A 6 0.97 27.87 9.32
C LEU A 6 1.14 27.32 7.90
N THR A 7 2.34 27.46 7.32
CA THR A 7 2.74 26.71 6.14
C THR A 7 3.26 25.34 6.57
N MET A 8 2.37 24.33 6.61
CA MET A 8 2.80 22.92 6.56
C MET A 8 2.48 22.34 5.19
N SER A 9 3.21 22.78 4.17
CA SER A 9 3.29 22.11 2.88
C SER A 9 4.36 21.03 2.96
N GLY A 10 4.11 19.98 3.75
CA GLY A 10 4.90 18.76 3.70
C GLY A 10 4.53 18.01 2.44
N ILE A 11 5.25 18.26 1.33
CA ILE A 11 5.18 17.38 0.15
C ILE A 11 5.79 16.05 0.59
N ALA A 12 4.96 15.08 0.93
CA ALA A 12 5.39 13.70 1.14
C ALA A 12 5.85 13.14 -0.21
N THR A 13 7.13 13.29 -0.52
CA THR A 13 7.74 12.55 -1.63
C THR A 13 7.82 11.09 -1.20
N ALA A 14 7.05 10.23 -1.88
CA ALA A 14 7.12 8.79 -1.71
C ALA A 14 8.45 8.28 -2.27
N GLN A 15 9.54 8.52 -1.53
CA GLN A 15 10.82 7.86 -1.80
C GLN A 15 10.56 6.36 -1.63
N SER A 16 10.91 5.54 -2.61
CA SER A 16 10.84 4.08 -2.49
C SER A 16 11.80 3.66 -1.36
N GLY A 17 11.31 3.70 -0.12
CA GLY A 17 12.04 3.19 1.03
C GLY A 17 12.18 1.70 0.85
N THR A 18 13.37 1.19 1.15
CA THR A 18 13.54 -0.25 1.38
C THR A 18 12.58 -0.70 2.47
N THR A 19 12.23 -1.98 2.48
CA THR A 19 11.47 -2.58 3.58
C THR A 19 12.00 -2.16 4.95
N SER A 20 13.33 -2.08 5.12
CA SER A 20 13.95 -1.66 6.39
C SER A 20 13.49 -0.28 6.86
N LYS A 21 13.25 0.67 5.96
CA LYS A 21 12.72 2.01 6.31
C LYS A 21 11.22 1.96 6.61
N PHE A 22 10.46 1.14 5.87
CA PHE A 22 9.04 0.96 6.12
C PHE A 22 8.76 0.31 7.48
N MET A 23 9.55 -0.70 7.86
CA MET A 23 9.37 -1.42 9.13
C MET A 23 9.73 -0.57 10.37
N GLN A 24 10.46 0.53 10.19
CA GLN A 24 10.76 1.48 11.26
C GLN A 24 9.61 2.47 11.56
N LEU A 25 8.59 2.54 10.69
CA LEU A 25 7.42 3.38 10.91
C LEU A 25 6.58 2.88 12.08
N GLY A 26 5.81 3.76 12.71
CA GLY A 26 4.82 3.37 13.71
C GLY A 26 3.73 2.47 13.12
N GLU A 27 3.07 1.67 13.96
CA GLU A 27 2.03 0.75 13.50
C GLU A 27 0.92 1.48 12.71
N GLY A 28 0.49 2.65 13.19
CA GLY A 28 -0.52 3.47 12.51
C GLY A 28 -0.08 3.95 11.13
N ASP A 29 1.18 4.36 10.98
CA ASP A 29 1.72 4.81 9.69
C ASP A 29 1.81 3.66 8.69
N ARG A 30 2.26 2.48 9.14
CA ARG A 30 2.27 1.28 8.29
C ARG A 30 0.87 0.86 7.89
N TYR A 31 -0.08 0.90 8.83
CA TYR A 31 -1.47 0.60 8.58
C TYR A 31 -2.06 1.51 7.49
N TRP A 32 -1.94 2.82 7.64
CA TRP A 32 -2.50 3.78 6.67
C TRP A 32 -1.77 3.77 5.33
N TYR A 33 -0.48 3.51 5.33
CA TYR A 33 0.29 3.31 4.10
C TYR A 33 -0.27 2.13 3.29
N LEU A 34 -0.45 0.97 3.92
CA LEU A 34 -0.93 -0.24 3.24
C LEU A 34 -2.38 -0.08 2.77
N GLU A 35 -3.22 0.56 3.58
CA GLU A 35 -4.60 0.88 3.21
C GLU A 35 -4.66 1.82 1.99
N GLY A 36 -3.84 2.87 1.98
CA GLY A 36 -3.74 3.79 0.85
C GLY A 36 -3.20 3.11 -0.42
N ALA A 37 -2.18 2.26 -0.27
CA ALA A 37 -1.60 1.51 -1.38
C ALA A 37 -2.63 0.58 -2.03
N VAL A 38 -3.32 -0.25 -1.25
CA VAL A 38 -4.32 -1.18 -1.80
C VAL A 38 -5.52 -0.43 -2.39
N SER A 39 -5.99 0.63 -1.72
CA SER A 39 -7.10 1.44 -2.24
C SER A 39 -6.76 2.10 -3.57
N THR A 40 -5.54 2.64 -3.71
CA THR A 40 -5.06 3.25 -4.95
C THR A 40 -4.99 2.23 -6.07
N VAL A 41 -4.41 1.05 -5.81
CA VAL A 41 -4.33 -0.04 -6.80
C VAL A 41 -5.73 -0.52 -7.19
N SER A 42 -6.62 -0.76 -6.22
CA SER A 42 -8.00 -1.16 -6.50
C SER A 42 -8.70 -0.17 -7.42
N HIS A 43 -8.62 1.12 -7.09
CA HIS A 43 -9.28 2.18 -7.86
C HIS A 43 -8.71 2.26 -9.28
N LEU A 44 -7.39 2.26 -9.42
CA LEU A 44 -6.73 2.28 -10.73
C LEU A 44 -7.10 1.06 -11.58
N ILE A 45 -7.09 -0.15 -11.00
CA ILE A 45 -7.46 -1.35 -11.76
C ILE A 45 -8.94 -1.32 -12.13
N ALA A 46 -9.81 -0.79 -11.27
CA ALA A 46 -11.25 -0.69 -11.53
C ALA A 46 -11.59 0.22 -12.72
N THR A 47 -10.75 1.21 -13.07
CA THR A 47 -10.98 2.06 -14.25
C THR A 47 -10.85 1.30 -15.56
N HIS A 48 -10.11 0.19 -15.56
CA HIS A 48 -9.87 -0.66 -16.74
C HIS A 48 -10.61 -2.00 -16.67
N ASN A 49 -10.74 -2.56 -15.47
CA ASN A 49 -11.41 -3.82 -15.21
C ASN A 49 -12.03 -3.81 -13.81
N LYS A 50 -13.32 -3.50 -13.74
CA LYS A 50 -14.09 -3.42 -12.49
C LYS A 50 -13.98 -4.71 -11.66
N GLN A 51 -14.09 -5.88 -12.28
CA GLN A 51 -14.06 -7.16 -11.56
C GLN A 51 -12.72 -7.39 -10.85
N LYS A 52 -11.59 -7.06 -11.51
CA LYS A 52 -10.27 -7.14 -10.89
C LYS A 52 -10.08 -6.08 -9.81
N GLY A 53 -10.58 -4.86 -10.03
CA GLY A 53 -10.57 -3.81 -9.01
C GLY A 53 -11.33 -4.20 -7.75
N ASP A 54 -12.50 -4.83 -7.91
CA ASP A 54 -13.29 -5.40 -6.82
C ASP A 54 -12.56 -6.56 -6.13
N CYS A 55 -11.82 -7.40 -6.86
CA CYS A 55 -11.00 -8.45 -6.26
C CYS A 55 -9.92 -7.85 -5.34
N VAL A 56 -9.16 -6.86 -5.83
CA VAL A 56 -8.10 -6.19 -5.06
C VAL A 56 -8.66 -5.56 -3.77
N ALA A 57 -9.76 -4.82 -3.88
CA ALA A 57 -10.44 -4.25 -2.72
C ALA A 57 -10.87 -5.35 -1.73
N ASN A 58 -11.57 -6.38 -2.21
CA ASN A 58 -12.11 -7.43 -1.36
C ASN A 58 -11.02 -8.28 -0.72
N TRP A 59 -9.87 -8.48 -1.37
CA TRP A 59 -8.78 -9.27 -0.83
C TRP A 59 -8.23 -8.66 0.46
N TYR A 60 -8.10 -7.33 0.54
CA TYR A 60 -7.57 -6.63 1.71
C TYR A 60 -8.67 -6.21 2.69
N LEU A 61 -9.75 -5.58 2.21
CA LEU A 61 -10.72 -4.91 3.08
C LEU A 61 -11.59 -5.88 3.89
N LYS A 62 -11.75 -7.14 3.43
CA LYS A 62 -12.52 -8.17 4.15
C LYS A 62 -11.78 -8.77 5.35
N ASP A 63 -10.45 -8.67 5.39
CA ASP A 63 -9.62 -9.30 6.41
C ASP A 63 -8.35 -8.47 6.68
N ARG A 64 -8.55 -7.18 6.96
CA ARG A 64 -7.49 -6.16 6.99
C ARG A 64 -6.33 -6.54 7.90
N ASP A 65 -6.62 -7.00 9.11
CA ASP A 65 -5.59 -7.32 10.10
C ASP A 65 -4.74 -8.53 9.73
N ASN A 66 -5.36 -9.56 9.14
CA ASN A 66 -4.61 -10.72 8.66
C ASN A 66 -3.80 -10.37 7.42
N LYS A 67 -4.36 -9.60 6.48
CA LYS A 67 -3.66 -9.21 5.25
C LYS A 67 -2.52 -8.25 5.51
N ARG A 68 -2.69 -7.30 6.43
CA ARG A 68 -1.60 -6.46 6.94
C ARG A 68 -0.47 -7.32 7.50
N ARG A 69 -0.76 -8.25 8.41
CA ARG A 69 0.25 -9.17 8.96
C ARG A 69 0.93 -9.99 7.88
N GLN A 70 0.17 -10.54 6.93
CA GLN A 70 0.71 -11.26 5.78
C GLN A 70 1.68 -10.40 4.96
N ILE A 71 1.37 -9.12 4.75
CA ILE A 71 2.25 -8.19 4.03
C ILE A 71 3.52 -7.90 4.85
N GLU A 72 3.38 -7.57 6.14
CA GLU A 72 4.53 -7.29 7.03
C GLU A 72 5.46 -8.50 7.21
N ASP A 73 4.90 -9.70 7.34
CA ASP A 73 5.66 -10.96 7.39
C ASP A 73 6.41 -11.21 6.07
N THR A 74 5.80 -10.86 4.94
CA THR A 74 6.42 -11.00 3.63
C THR A 74 7.55 -9.98 3.47
N LEU A 75 7.32 -8.74 3.87
CA LEU A 75 8.36 -7.69 3.87
C LEU A 75 9.58 -8.13 4.69
N THR A 76 9.37 -8.66 5.89
CA THR A 76 10.45 -9.17 6.74
C THR A 76 11.32 -10.24 6.06
N LYS A 77 10.72 -11.05 5.16
CA LYS A 77 11.44 -12.06 4.37
C LYS A 77 12.19 -11.48 3.16
N TYR A 78 11.77 -10.32 2.67
CA TYR A 78 12.32 -9.66 1.47
C TYR A 78 12.78 -8.22 1.78
N PRO A 79 13.82 -8.05 2.62
CA PRO A 79 14.22 -6.73 3.12
C PRO A 79 14.74 -5.76 2.04
N ALA A 80 15.13 -6.28 0.88
CA ALA A 80 15.59 -5.49 -0.27
C ALA A 80 14.44 -4.91 -1.11
N GLU A 81 13.24 -5.49 -1.01
CA GLU A 81 12.09 -5.06 -1.80
C GLU A 81 11.39 -3.86 -1.16
N GLY A 82 10.70 -3.08 -2.00
CA GLY A 82 9.84 -1.99 -1.53
C GLY A 82 8.46 -2.53 -1.08
N PRO A 83 7.80 -1.86 -0.11
CA PRO A 83 6.48 -2.27 0.36
C PRO A 83 5.43 -2.35 -0.75
N THR A 84 5.42 -1.40 -1.68
CA THR A 84 4.53 -1.45 -2.86
C THR A 84 4.78 -2.67 -3.75
N THR A 85 6.04 -3.07 -3.95
CA THR A 85 6.39 -4.24 -4.77
C THR A 85 5.80 -5.52 -4.18
N ILE A 86 5.93 -5.69 -2.86
CA ILE A 86 5.35 -6.83 -2.14
C ILE A 86 3.82 -6.81 -2.21
N VAL A 87 3.19 -5.64 -1.99
CA VAL A 87 1.73 -5.50 -2.12
C VAL A 87 1.25 -5.90 -3.51
N LEU A 88 1.88 -5.37 -4.58
CA LEU A 88 1.52 -5.71 -5.96
C LEU A 88 1.71 -7.19 -6.26
N SER A 89 2.77 -7.80 -5.74
CA SER A 89 3.05 -9.23 -5.93
C SER A 89 1.98 -10.10 -5.28
N LEU A 90 1.60 -9.80 -4.03
CA LEU A 90 0.55 -10.53 -3.31
C LEU A 90 -0.82 -10.36 -3.96
N LEU A 91 -1.15 -9.15 -4.42
CA LEU A 91 -2.38 -8.89 -5.14
C LEU A 91 -2.42 -9.62 -6.49
N THR A 92 -1.30 -9.66 -7.21
CA THR A 92 -1.18 -10.40 -8.48
C THR A 92 -1.36 -11.90 -8.25
N GLN A 93 -0.80 -12.44 -7.17
CA GLN A 93 -1.00 -13.85 -6.80
C GLN A 93 -2.47 -14.15 -6.47
N ALA A 94 -3.17 -13.23 -5.79
CA ALA A 94 -4.53 -13.45 -5.34
C ALA A 94 -5.60 -13.19 -6.42
N CYS A 95 -5.40 -12.18 -7.25
CA CYS A 95 -6.39 -11.68 -8.22
C CYS A 95 -6.00 -11.92 -9.68
N GLY A 96 -4.87 -12.58 -9.92
CA GLY A 96 -4.28 -12.75 -11.25
C GLY A 96 -3.53 -11.51 -11.74
N GLU A 97 -3.03 -11.56 -12.97
CA GLU A 97 -2.30 -10.44 -13.60
C GLU A 97 -3.15 -9.16 -13.56
N LEU A 98 -2.68 -8.13 -12.85
CA LEU A 98 -3.48 -6.93 -12.59
C LEU A 98 -3.46 -5.97 -13.79
N ILE A 99 -2.30 -5.80 -14.42
CA ILE A 99 -2.10 -4.97 -15.61
C ILE A 99 -1.68 -5.90 -16.74
N ALA A 100 -2.52 -6.02 -17.78
CA ALA A 100 -2.12 -6.69 -19.00
C ALA A 100 -1.10 -5.82 -19.75
N LYS A 101 -0.02 -6.43 -20.23
CA LYS A 101 0.98 -5.77 -21.08
C LYS A 101 0.41 -5.29 -22.41
#